data_AF-A0A974DVD7-F1
#
_entry.id   AF-A0A974DVD7-F1
#
_cell.length_a   1.000
_cell.length_b   1.000
_cell.length_c   1.000
_cell.angle_alpha   90.00
_cell.angle_beta   90.00
_cell.angle_gamma   90.00
#
_symmetry.space_group_name_H-M   'P 1'
#
loop_
_entity.id
_entity.type
_entity.pdbx_description
1 polymer ?
#
loop_
_entity_poly.entity_id
_entity_poly.type
_entity_poly.pdbx_seq_one_letter_code
_entity_poly.pdbx_strand_id
1 'polypeptide(L)'
;MASTGNISFFRRILNPFRKTCIMQIFNCLPKHNKNRKETSTDKSEVIVQACSKEEELNKDSTTCIKEEERQIARPDSNVFENQSEPSIISLMEKNPKRKKKRGKKKQNRNDDWIPELNLKQQHKNKLQGTELLDDAIIDAAQNLLKKQFNCEGLQSSLFSKMQFYPVYGPSVQIHHDRKNWLTSCLKPHHVEIADSSGKRYLTDTLKKQIRECYGGAVTCDPVKMTAILDVDQQPNRYDCGVYAIANAYEFLANGNPTCKYDNKEMRKHLSHCFERREITAFPKIDSLPWNTVYHKSEFIRQSLVKTSQSIYSPRDISDGILKENFQLEIG
;
A
#
# COMPACT_ATOMS: atom_id res chain seq x y z
N MET A 1 -37.02 -17.90 -43.40
CA MET A 1 -37.87 -18.28 -42.25
C MET A 1 -37.33 -19.61 -41.72
N ALA A 2 -36.89 -19.81 -40.49
CA ALA A 2 -36.78 -18.97 -39.32
C ALA A 2 -35.48 -19.35 -38.59
N SER A 3 -34.85 -18.33 -38.03
CA SER A 3 -33.68 -18.37 -37.16
C SER A 3 -34.07 -18.93 -35.79
N THR A 4 -33.23 -19.81 -35.22
CA THR A 4 -33.24 -20.07 -33.79
C THR A 4 -31.80 -19.98 -33.28
N GLY A 5 -31.45 -18.78 -32.83
CA GLY A 5 -30.38 -18.61 -31.85
C GLY A 5 -30.89 -19.01 -30.48
N ASN A 6 -30.02 -19.59 -29.66
CA ASN A 6 -30.13 -19.38 -28.22
C ASN A 6 -28.75 -19.41 -27.56
N ILE A 7 -28.52 -18.31 -26.85
CA ILE A 7 -27.35 -17.95 -26.06
C ILE A 7 -27.59 -18.45 -24.63
N SER A 8 -26.74 -19.33 -24.14
CA SER A 8 -26.45 -19.62 -22.72
C SER A 8 -25.34 -20.69 -22.74
N PHE A 9 -24.28 -20.73 -21.94
CA PHE A 9 -24.04 -20.22 -20.60
C PHE A 9 -22.51 -20.35 -20.37
N PHE A 10 -21.78 -19.23 -20.26
CA PHE A 10 -20.37 -19.28 -19.86
C PHE A 10 -20.29 -19.47 -18.33
N ARG A 11 -20.09 -20.71 -17.88
CA ARG A 11 -19.60 -21.02 -16.53
C ARG A 11 -18.70 -22.25 -16.59
N ARG A 12 -17.58 -22.16 -15.86
CA ARG A 12 -16.50 -23.14 -15.66
C ARG A 12 -15.38 -23.12 -16.70
N ILE A 13 -14.46 -22.19 -16.52
CA ILE A 13 -13.04 -22.55 -16.53
C ILE A 13 -12.59 -22.59 -15.07
N LEU A 14 -12.62 -23.81 -14.50
CA LEU A 14 -11.78 -24.17 -13.37
C LEU A 14 -10.34 -24.08 -13.87
N ASN A 15 -9.50 -23.32 -13.18
CA ASN A 15 -8.09 -23.19 -13.48
C ASN A 15 -7.32 -24.05 -12.46
N PRO A 16 -6.89 -25.28 -12.80
CA PRO A 16 -6.25 -26.17 -11.84
C PRO A 16 -4.72 -26.10 -11.99
N PHE A 17 -4.12 -24.91 -12.01
CA PHE A 17 -2.65 -24.76 -11.95
C PHE A 17 -2.26 -23.50 -11.19
N ARG A 18 -2.47 -23.53 -9.87
CA ARG A 18 -1.74 -22.70 -8.90
C ARG A 18 -1.31 -23.57 -7.72
N LYS A 19 -0.35 -24.45 -7.98
CA LYS A 19 0.52 -25.01 -6.94
C LYS A 19 1.96 -24.75 -7.36
N THR A 20 2.79 -24.53 -6.34
CA THR A 20 4.23 -24.24 -6.37
C THR A 20 4.65 -22.85 -6.85
N CYS A 21 4.40 -21.85 -6.01
CA CYS A 21 5.41 -20.81 -5.69
C CYS A 21 5.13 -20.22 -4.30
N ILE A 22 5.34 -21.04 -3.27
CA ILE A 22 5.42 -20.59 -1.87
C ILE A 22 6.72 -21.19 -1.31
N MET A 23 7.43 -20.36 -0.54
CA MET A 23 8.67 -20.61 0.22
C MET A 23 10.02 -20.30 -0.44
N GLN A 24 10.31 -19.01 -0.61
CA GLN A 24 11.67 -18.50 -0.28
C GLN A 24 11.66 -17.18 0.52
N ILE A 25 10.53 -16.79 1.11
CA ILE A 25 10.48 -15.59 1.96
C ILE A 25 10.08 -16.05 3.37
N PHE A 26 10.89 -15.64 4.36
CA PHE A 26 10.84 -15.95 5.80
C PHE A 26 11.57 -17.24 6.25
N ASN A 27 12.91 -17.14 6.34
CA ASN A 27 13.70 -17.87 7.33
C ASN A 27 14.40 -16.85 8.25
N CYS A 28 13.74 -16.45 9.32
CA CYS A 28 14.34 -15.80 10.48
C CYS A 28 13.57 -16.22 11.74
N LEU A 29 13.75 -17.48 12.15
CA LEU A 29 13.45 -17.91 13.51
C LEU A 29 14.68 -17.62 14.40
N PRO A 30 14.52 -17.06 15.60
CA PRO A 30 15.62 -16.91 16.53
C PRO A 30 16.07 -18.28 17.01
N LYS A 31 17.37 -18.58 16.88
CA LYS A 31 17.98 -19.76 17.52
C LYS A 31 17.96 -19.55 19.04
N HIS A 32 16.99 -20.15 19.72
CA HIS A 32 17.04 -20.31 21.17
C HIS A 32 18.18 -21.27 21.52
N ASN A 33 19.24 -20.72 22.10
CA ASN A 33 20.39 -21.46 22.60
C ASN A 33 20.01 -22.10 23.94
N LYS A 34 19.64 -23.38 23.95
CA LYS A 34 19.45 -24.16 25.19
C LYS A 34 20.77 -24.84 25.54
N ASN A 35 21.55 -24.20 26.41
CA ASN A 35 22.61 -24.89 27.14
C ASN A 35 22.03 -25.53 28.40
N ARG A 36 22.23 -26.85 28.42
CA ARG A 36 22.10 -27.84 29.49
C ARG A 36 22.92 -27.45 30.74
N LYS A 37 22.32 -27.56 31.92
CA LYS A 37 23.00 -28.03 33.14
C LYS A 37 22.02 -28.73 34.07
N GLU A 38 22.51 -29.84 34.60
CA GLU A 38 21.82 -30.90 35.32
C GLU A 38 21.67 -30.60 36.82
N THR A 39 20.73 -31.35 37.42
CA THR A 39 20.61 -31.81 38.81
C THR A 39 20.51 -30.78 39.95
N SER A 40 19.35 -30.79 40.61
CA SER A 40 19.27 -30.97 42.07
C SER A 40 17.81 -31.25 42.46
N THR A 41 17.54 -32.47 42.90
CA THR A 41 16.36 -32.88 43.66
C THR A 41 16.22 -32.03 44.91
N ASP A 42 15.06 -31.41 45.13
CA ASP A 42 14.50 -31.38 46.48
C ASP A 42 12.98 -31.33 46.47
N LYS A 43 12.42 -32.05 47.44
CA LYS A 43 11.00 -32.29 47.65
C LYS A 43 10.46 -31.20 48.57
N SER A 44 9.38 -30.53 48.19
CA SER A 44 8.51 -29.89 49.17
C SER A 44 7.08 -29.83 48.65
N GLU A 45 6.20 -30.33 49.50
CA GLU A 45 4.76 -30.53 49.35
C GLU A 45 3.97 -29.22 49.23
N VAL A 46 2.86 -29.33 48.48
CA VAL A 46 1.48 -28.91 48.82
C VAL A 46 1.29 -27.52 49.47
N ILE A 47 0.49 -26.67 48.80
CA ILE A 47 -0.80 -26.17 49.30
C ILE A 47 -1.58 -25.60 48.10
N VAL A 48 -2.73 -26.22 47.83
CA VAL A 48 -3.80 -25.70 46.99
C VAL A 48 -4.62 -24.77 47.87
N GLN A 49 -4.70 -23.49 47.53
CA GLN A 49 -5.66 -22.58 48.16
C GLN A 49 -6.56 -21.97 47.10
N ALA A 50 -7.75 -22.55 47.00
CA ALA A 50 -8.92 -21.94 46.39
C ALA A 50 -9.37 -20.75 47.25
N CYS A 51 -9.75 -19.64 46.60
CA CYS A 51 -10.55 -18.61 47.25
C CYS A 51 -11.59 -18.09 46.28
N SER A 52 -12.84 -18.36 46.61
CA SER A 52 -14.07 -17.86 46.00
C SER A 52 -14.49 -16.52 46.62
N LYS A 53 -15.51 -15.89 46.02
CA LYS A 53 -16.40 -14.77 46.42
C LYS A 53 -16.10 -13.46 45.67
N GLU A 54 -16.97 -12.98 44.77
CA GLU A 54 -18.37 -12.50 44.88
C GLU A 54 -18.54 -11.17 45.64
N GLU A 55 -19.23 -10.26 44.94
CA GLU A 55 -19.99 -9.08 45.40
C GLU A 55 -19.18 -7.93 46.08
N GLU A 56 -19.48 -6.64 45.92
CA GLU A 56 -20.75 -5.97 45.63
C GLU A 56 -20.53 -4.48 45.24
N LEU A 57 -21.62 -3.91 44.72
CA LEU A 57 -22.00 -2.53 44.39
C LEU A 57 -21.36 -1.34 45.17
N ASN A 58 -21.06 -0.27 44.44
CA ASN A 58 -21.29 1.14 44.84
C ASN A 58 -21.39 1.99 43.56
N LYS A 59 -22.58 2.43 43.14
CA LYS A 59 -23.26 3.70 43.49
C LYS A 59 -22.31 4.90 43.46
N ASP A 60 -22.35 5.64 42.37
CA ASP A 60 -22.36 7.11 42.39
C ASP A 60 -23.00 7.64 41.12
N SER A 61 -24.14 8.31 41.31
CA SER A 61 -24.96 8.93 40.28
C SER A 61 -25.23 10.35 40.78
N THR A 62 -24.43 11.31 40.32
CA THR A 62 -24.55 12.70 40.77
C THR A 62 -24.24 13.67 39.63
N THR A 63 -25.28 14.43 39.30
CA THR A 63 -25.30 15.83 38.80
C THR A 63 -24.92 16.18 37.37
N CYS A 64 -25.99 16.46 36.62
CA CYS A 64 -26.23 17.58 35.70
C CYS A 64 -25.12 18.65 35.59
N ILE A 65 -24.60 18.82 34.38
CA ILE A 65 -23.92 20.06 33.95
C ILE A 65 -24.80 20.71 32.87
N LYS A 66 -25.09 21.99 33.14
CA LYS A 66 -25.96 22.88 32.36
C LYS A 66 -25.31 23.26 31.04
N GLU A 67 -26.15 23.34 30.02
CA GLU A 67 -25.88 24.00 28.74
C GLU A 67 -25.68 25.51 28.97
N GLU A 68 -24.58 26.07 28.45
CA GLU A 68 -24.40 27.52 28.30
C GLU A 68 -24.42 27.84 26.79
N GLU A 69 -25.59 28.25 26.31
CA GLU A 69 -25.78 28.88 25.01
C GLU A 69 -25.06 30.23 24.98
N ARG A 70 -24.16 30.43 24.00
CA ARG A 70 -23.72 31.77 23.62
C ARG A 70 -24.23 32.12 22.23
N GLN A 71 -25.22 33.00 22.25
CA GLN A 71 -25.77 33.75 21.14
C GLN A 71 -24.70 34.69 20.57
N ILE A 72 -24.46 34.63 19.26
CA ILE A 72 -23.72 35.67 18.52
C ILE A 72 -24.74 36.43 17.68
N ALA A 73 -24.83 37.72 17.99
CA ALA A 73 -25.71 38.69 17.38
C ALA A 73 -25.38 38.95 15.90
N ARG A 74 -26.43 39.12 15.09
CA ARG A 74 -26.40 39.72 13.75
C ARG A 74 -26.59 41.24 13.89
N PRO A 75 -25.93 42.06 13.05
CA PRO A 75 -26.43 43.40 12.75
C PRO A 75 -27.11 43.42 11.37
N ASP A 76 -28.36 43.86 11.37
CA ASP A 76 -29.16 44.21 10.20
C ASP A 76 -28.97 45.68 9.80
N SER A 77 -29.20 45.92 8.51
CA SER A 77 -29.80 47.12 7.90
C SER A 77 -29.00 48.42 7.71
N ASN A 78 -28.89 48.80 6.43
CA ASN A 78 -29.17 50.12 5.85
C ASN A 78 -29.15 49.91 4.32
N VAL A 79 -30.28 49.77 3.62
CA VAL A 79 -31.26 50.80 3.20
C VAL A 79 -30.59 52.05 2.64
N PHE A 80 -30.55 52.18 1.31
CA PHE A 80 -30.86 53.44 0.63
C PHE A 80 -31.37 53.19 -0.79
N GLU A 81 -32.46 53.88 -1.09
CA GLU A 81 -33.32 53.84 -2.27
C GLU A 81 -33.01 55.02 -3.21
N ASN A 82 -33.60 54.97 -4.41
CA ASN A 82 -33.79 56.01 -5.46
C ASN A 82 -32.91 55.84 -6.72
N GLN A 83 -33.45 55.30 -7.82
CA GLN A 83 -34.41 55.87 -8.80
C GLN A 83 -33.81 56.94 -9.73
N SER A 84 -33.77 56.63 -11.03
CA SER A 84 -34.25 57.40 -12.21
C SER A 84 -33.32 57.35 -13.46
N GLU A 85 -33.90 56.85 -14.55
CA GLU A 85 -33.52 57.02 -15.98
C GLU A 85 -33.67 58.51 -16.43
N PRO A 86 -33.31 58.98 -17.67
CA PRO A 86 -33.22 58.25 -18.95
C PRO A 86 -32.13 58.66 -20.00
N SER A 87 -31.95 57.74 -20.96
CA SER A 87 -31.75 57.90 -22.43
C SER A 87 -31.01 59.09 -23.04
N ILE A 88 -29.88 58.83 -23.73
CA ILE A 88 -29.53 59.51 -25.01
C ILE A 88 -28.92 58.51 -26.02
N ILE A 89 -29.51 58.56 -27.22
CA ILE A 89 -29.17 57.90 -28.48
C ILE A 89 -27.89 58.54 -29.08
N SER A 90 -27.01 57.76 -29.73
CA SER A 90 -26.70 57.92 -31.18
C SER A 90 -25.35 57.35 -31.66
N LEU A 91 -25.42 56.75 -32.85
CA LEU A 91 -24.42 56.66 -33.93
C LEU A 91 -23.20 55.72 -33.84
N MET A 92 -23.41 54.56 -34.47
CA MET A 92 -22.59 53.93 -35.52
C MET A 92 -21.12 54.38 -35.69
N GLU A 93 -20.21 53.41 -35.68
CA GLU A 93 -19.24 53.26 -36.78
C GLU A 93 -18.75 51.81 -36.93
N LYS A 94 -18.94 51.30 -38.16
CA LYS A 94 -18.61 49.94 -38.60
C LYS A 94 -17.11 49.87 -38.88
N ASN A 95 -16.35 49.15 -38.04
CA ASN A 95 -14.96 48.81 -38.35
C ASN A 95 -14.84 47.39 -38.93
N PRO A 96 -14.20 47.21 -40.11
CA PRO A 96 -14.18 45.95 -40.83
C PRO A 96 -13.32 44.88 -40.14
N LYS A 97 -13.93 43.71 -40.00
CA LYS A 97 -13.37 42.46 -39.47
C LYS A 97 -12.12 42.04 -40.25
N ARG A 98 -10.93 42.48 -39.82
CA ARG A 98 -9.66 41.83 -40.18
C ARG A 98 -9.63 40.45 -39.52
N LYS A 99 -10.06 39.43 -40.27
CA LYS A 99 -9.86 38.01 -39.95
C LYS A 99 -8.34 37.76 -39.83
N LYS A 100 -7.78 37.95 -38.64
CA LYS A 100 -6.48 37.36 -38.29
C LYS A 100 -6.66 35.85 -38.44
N LYS A 101 -6.13 35.29 -39.54
CA LYS A 101 -5.87 33.85 -39.67
C LYS A 101 -5.04 33.47 -38.44
N ARG A 102 -5.72 32.96 -37.41
CA ARG A 102 -5.10 32.23 -36.31
C ARG A 102 -4.45 31.03 -36.98
N GLY A 103 -3.17 31.17 -37.32
CA GLY A 103 -2.33 30.04 -37.65
C GLY A 103 -2.51 29.05 -36.51
N LYS A 104 -3.11 27.89 -36.82
CA LYS A 104 -3.08 26.73 -35.94
C LYS A 104 -1.60 26.40 -35.76
N LYS A 105 -0.98 26.98 -34.73
CA LYS A 105 0.35 26.60 -34.27
C LYS A 105 0.17 25.12 -33.89
N LYS A 106 0.69 24.22 -34.72
CA LYS A 106 0.84 22.80 -34.38
C LYS A 106 1.60 22.75 -33.06
N GLN A 107 0.89 22.62 -31.94
CA GLN A 107 1.49 22.23 -30.67
C GLN A 107 1.76 20.73 -30.76
N ASN A 108 2.79 20.37 -31.53
CA ASN A 108 3.41 19.05 -31.44
C ASN A 108 4.61 19.19 -30.50
N ARG A 109 4.34 19.43 -29.22
CA ARG A 109 5.27 19.08 -28.16
C ARG A 109 4.60 17.93 -27.44
N ASN A 110 5.15 16.72 -27.57
CA ASN A 110 4.76 15.59 -26.73
C ASN A 110 4.86 16.09 -25.28
N ASP A 111 3.72 16.27 -24.63
CA ASP A 111 3.64 16.62 -23.20
C ASP A 111 3.96 15.40 -22.32
N ASP A 112 4.25 14.26 -22.95
CA ASP A 112 4.65 13.04 -22.29
C ASP A 112 6.10 13.15 -21.82
N TRP A 113 6.32 12.83 -20.54
CA TRP A 113 7.65 12.65 -19.97
C TRP A 113 8.06 11.18 -20.04
N ILE A 114 7.18 10.30 -19.58
CA ILE A 114 7.36 8.84 -19.56
C ILE A 114 6.04 8.21 -20.03
N PRO A 115 5.88 7.97 -21.35
CA PRO A 115 4.64 7.44 -21.91
C PRO A 115 4.23 6.08 -21.33
N GLU A 116 5.18 5.18 -21.06
CA GLU A 116 4.88 3.81 -20.61
C GLU A 116 4.33 3.75 -19.18
N LEU A 117 4.53 4.81 -18.39
CA LEU A 117 3.91 4.97 -17.07
C LEU A 117 2.78 6.00 -17.09
N ASN A 118 2.38 6.50 -18.28
CA ASN A 118 1.39 7.56 -18.44
C ASN A 118 1.74 8.84 -17.66
N LEU A 119 3.04 9.16 -17.57
CA LEU A 119 3.51 10.36 -16.88
C LEU A 119 3.83 11.47 -17.87
N LYS A 120 3.37 12.68 -17.55
CA LYS A 120 3.54 13.90 -18.35
C LYS A 120 4.59 14.82 -17.75
N GLN A 121 5.01 15.82 -18.51
CA GLN A 121 5.97 16.83 -18.07
C GLN A 121 5.51 17.57 -16.81
N GLN A 122 4.19 17.80 -16.68
CA GLN A 122 3.60 18.33 -15.44
C GLN A 122 3.88 17.45 -14.20
N HIS A 123 3.92 16.12 -14.33
CA HIS A 123 4.22 15.23 -13.20
C HIS A 123 5.71 15.30 -12.83
N LYS A 124 6.60 15.51 -13.80
CA LYS A 124 8.02 15.79 -13.54
C LYS A 124 8.18 17.06 -12.72
N ASN A 125 7.46 18.13 -13.09
CA ASN A 125 7.50 19.40 -12.38
C ASN A 125 7.00 19.26 -10.93
N LYS A 126 5.94 18.48 -10.69
CA LYS A 126 5.45 18.17 -9.33
C LYS A 126 6.51 17.48 -8.48
N LEU A 127 7.28 16.55 -9.05
CA LEU A 127 8.39 15.89 -8.36
C LEU A 127 9.56 16.83 -8.08
N GLN A 128 9.77 17.86 -8.90
CA GLN A 128 10.79 18.88 -8.67
C GLN A 128 10.35 19.96 -7.67
N GLY A 129 9.04 20.10 -7.43
CA GLY A 129 8.45 21.05 -6.51
C GLY A 129 8.05 20.45 -5.16
N THR A 130 7.31 21.26 -4.40
CA THR A 130 6.73 20.95 -3.08
C THR A 130 5.24 20.63 -3.16
N GLU A 131 4.77 20.20 -4.33
CA GLU A 131 3.36 19.86 -4.55
C GLU A 131 3.04 18.45 -4.04
N LEU A 132 1.80 18.22 -3.64
CA LEU A 132 1.30 16.88 -3.34
C LEU A 132 1.39 15.99 -4.59
N LEU A 133 1.87 14.76 -4.41
CA LEU A 133 1.84 13.77 -5.47
C LEU A 133 0.38 13.37 -5.75
N ASP A 134 0.04 13.31 -7.03
CA ASP A 134 -1.28 12.89 -7.49
C ASP A 134 -1.36 11.36 -7.67
N ASP A 135 -2.57 10.88 -7.91
CA ASP A 135 -2.90 9.48 -8.16
C ASP A 135 -2.11 8.89 -9.33
N ALA A 136 -1.86 9.66 -10.40
CA ALA A 136 -1.07 9.20 -11.54
C ALA A 136 0.39 8.86 -11.15
N ILE A 137 1.03 9.70 -10.33
CA ILE A 137 2.38 9.43 -9.82
C ILE A 137 2.39 8.22 -8.87
N ILE A 138 1.41 8.12 -7.97
CA ILE A 138 1.30 6.98 -7.05
C ILE A 138 1.07 5.68 -7.82
N ASP A 139 0.17 5.67 -8.80
CA ASP A 139 -0.12 4.49 -9.63
C ASP A 139 1.07 4.05 -10.47
N ALA A 140 1.84 5.00 -11.02
CA ALA A 140 3.09 4.68 -11.71
C ALA A 140 4.07 3.95 -10.77
N ALA A 141 4.24 4.43 -9.53
CA ALA A 141 5.12 3.79 -8.55
C ALA A 141 4.61 2.41 -8.12
N GLN A 142 3.32 2.29 -7.81
CA GLN A 142 2.71 1.01 -7.46
C GLN A 142 2.86 -0.03 -8.59
N ASN A 143 2.67 0.38 -9.84
CA ASN A 143 2.84 -0.49 -11.00
C ASN A 143 4.29 -0.96 -11.18
N LEU A 144 5.28 -0.09 -10.94
CA LEU A 144 6.69 -0.49 -10.97
C LEU A 144 7.01 -1.47 -9.84
N LEU A 145 6.65 -1.15 -8.60
CA LEU A 145 6.87 -2.01 -7.45
C LEU A 145 6.22 -3.39 -7.64
N LYS A 146 4.98 -3.42 -8.12
CA LYS A 146 4.25 -4.65 -8.41
C LYS A 146 4.96 -5.52 -9.44
N LYS A 147 5.48 -4.92 -10.51
CA LYS A 147 6.27 -5.62 -11.53
C LYS A 147 7.61 -6.13 -10.98
N GLN A 148 8.30 -5.33 -10.16
CA GLN A 148 9.61 -5.67 -9.61
C GLN A 148 9.56 -6.82 -8.60
N PHE A 149 8.55 -6.83 -7.73
CA PHE A 149 8.45 -7.78 -6.63
C PHE A 149 7.46 -8.92 -6.87
N ASN A 150 6.70 -8.88 -7.96
CA ASN A 150 5.67 -9.88 -8.30
C ASN A 150 4.73 -10.18 -7.11
N CYS A 151 4.17 -9.13 -6.49
CA CYS A 151 3.38 -9.23 -5.28
C CYS A 151 1.88 -8.99 -5.50
N GLU A 152 1.06 -9.45 -4.57
CA GLU A 152 -0.33 -9.02 -4.44
C GLU A 152 -0.43 -7.61 -3.83
N GLY A 153 -1.63 -7.02 -3.88
CA GLY A 153 -1.85 -5.63 -3.50
C GLY A 153 -1.40 -4.65 -4.59
N LEU A 154 -0.85 -3.51 -4.15
CA LEU A 154 -0.42 -2.37 -4.96
C LEU A 154 -1.43 -2.03 -6.06
N GLN A 155 -2.70 -2.01 -5.67
CA GLN A 155 -3.81 -1.72 -6.57
C GLN A 155 -3.90 -0.22 -6.83
N SER A 156 -4.52 0.17 -7.95
CA SER A 156 -4.69 1.58 -8.30
C SER A 156 -5.24 2.39 -7.13
N SER A 157 -4.62 3.54 -6.89
CA SER A 157 -4.98 4.50 -5.86
C SER A 157 -6.41 5.02 -6.02
N LEU A 158 -6.98 4.96 -7.22
CA LEU A 158 -8.40 5.26 -7.49
C LEU A 158 -9.35 4.38 -6.67
N PHE A 159 -8.96 3.14 -6.36
CA PHE A 159 -9.76 2.25 -5.53
C PHE A 159 -9.89 2.70 -4.07
N SER A 160 -9.03 3.60 -3.60
CA SER A 160 -9.22 4.25 -2.29
C SER A 160 -10.54 5.02 -2.19
N LYS A 161 -11.12 5.43 -3.33
CA LYS A 161 -12.42 6.12 -3.42
C LYS A 161 -13.57 5.18 -3.78
N MET A 162 -13.27 4.04 -4.39
CA MET A 162 -14.27 3.08 -4.84
C MET A 162 -14.32 1.91 -3.85
N GLN A 163 -13.54 0.86 -4.13
CA GLN A 163 -13.38 -0.33 -3.34
C GLN A 163 -12.13 -1.08 -3.80
N PHE A 164 -11.32 -1.56 -2.88
CA PHE A 164 -10.21 -2.46 -3.21
C PHE A 164 -10.69 -3.90 -3.42
N TYR A 165 -9.95 -4.64 -4.25
CA TYR A 165 -10.14 -6.09 -4.35
C TYR A 165 -9.44 -6.81 -3.19
N PRO A 166 -10.03 -7.89 -2.67
CA PRO A 166 -9.37 -8.68 -1.63
C PRO A 166 -8.13 -9.38 -2.18
N VAL A 167 -7.09 -9.39 -1.37
CA VAL A 167 -5.87 -10.19 -1.53
C VAL A 167 -5.96 -11.43 -0.63
N TYR A 168 -5.13 -12.44 -0.90
CA TYR A 168 -5.16 -13.73 -0.20
C TYR A 168 -3.80 -14.16 0.35
N GLY A 169 -2.76 -13.34 0.14
CA GLY A 169 -1.42 -13.57 0.67
C GLY A 169 -0.70 -12.30 1.10
N PRO A 170 0.57 -12.43 1.53
CA PRO A 170 1.42 -11.29 1.86
C PRO A 170 1.39 -10.24 0.76
N SER A 171 1.13 -9.00 1.15
CA SER A 171 0.83 -7.92 0.22
C SER A 171 1.13 -6.57 0.84
N VAL A 172 1.31 -5.57 -0.03
CA VAL A 172 1.53 -4.18 0.34
C VAL A 172 0.53 -3.32 -0.41
N GLN A 173 -0.05 -2.32 0.23
CA GLN A 173 -0.98 -1.39 -0.40
C GLN A 173 -0.68 0.04 0.01
N ILE A 174 -0.69 0.95 -0.96
CA ILE A 174 -0.70 2.39 -0.69
C ILE A 174 -2.16 2.85 -0.63
N HIS A 175 -2.52 3.52 0.46
CA HIS A 175 -3.85 4.01 0.77
C HIS A 175 -3.90 5.53 0.63
N HIS A 176 -5.08 6.06 0.29
CA HIS A 176 -5.37 7.49 0.38
C HIS A 176 -6.47 7.75 1.42
N ASP A 177 -6.12 8.46 2.50
CA ASP A 177 -7.04 8.81 3.57
C ASP A 177 -6.97 10.31 3.93
N ARG A 178 -8.11 11.02 3.82
CA ARG A 178 -8.25 12.45 4.17
C ARG A 178 -7.09 13.35 3.70
N LYS A 179 -6.69 13.21 2.42
CA LYS A 179 -5.57 13.93 1.76
C LYS A 179 -4.17 13.46 2.16
N ASN A 180 -4.04 12.31 2.80
CA ASN A 180 -2.77 11.70 3.16
C ASN A 180 -2.55 10.39 2.42
N TRP A 181 -1.32 10.15 2.00
CA TRP A 181 -0.87 8.87 1.48
C TRP A 181 -0.14 8.12 2.59
N LEU A 182 -0.43 6.83 2.73
CA LEU A 182 0.22 5.95 3.71
C LEU A 182 0.30 4.53 3.15
N THR A 183 1.13 3.70 3.76
CA THR A 183 1.35 2.33 3.29
C THR A 183 0.97 1.33 4.35
N SER A 184 0.32 0.25 3.95
CA SER A 184 0.09 -0.91 4.79
C SER A 184 0.77 -2.16 4.21
N CYS A 185 1.11 -3.10 5.07
CA CYS A 185 1.67 -4.40 4.71
C CYS A 185 0.97 -5.50 5.50
N LEU A 186 0.40 -6.48 4.79
CA LEU A 186 -0.12 -7.69 5.41
C LEU A 186 1.03 -8.63 5.72
N LYS A 187 1.26 -8.86 7.02
CA LYS A 187 2.13 -9.90 7.57
C LYS A 187 1.29 -11.14 7.92
N PRO A 188 1.91 -12.31 8.22
CA PRO A 188 1.17 -13.55 8.47
C PRO A 188 0.08 -13.46 9.54
N HIS A 189 0.19 -12.55 10.51
CA HIS A 189 -0.72 -12.47 11.65
C HIS A 189 -1.24 -11.07 11.94
N HIS A 190 -0.86 -10.06 11.16
CA HIS A 190 -1.23 -8.67 11.45
C HIS A 190 -1.03 -7.78 10.23
N VAL A 191 -1.63 -6.60 10.27
CA VAL A 191 -1.42 -5.56 9.26
C VAL A 191 -0.53 -4.49 9.87
N GLU A 192 0.61 -4.20 9.26
CA GLU A 192 1.47 -3.09 9.65
C GLU A 192 1.12 -1.85 8.85
N ILE A 193 1.08 -0.68 9.49
CA ILE A 193 0.84 0.60 8.84
C ILE A 193 2.00 1.54 9.08
N ALA A 194 2.52 2.09 7.98
CA ALA A 194 3.51 3.16 7.95
C ALA A 194 2.83 4.46 7.50
N ASP A 195 2.56 5.36 8.44
CA ASP A 195 2.00 6.69 8.19
C ASP A 195 2.98 7.79 8.63
N SER A 196 3.62 8.45 7.66
CA SER A 196 4.58 9.53 7.90
C SER A 196 3.95 10.81 8.42
N SER A 197 2.62 10.97 8.37
CA SER A 197 1.93 12.13 8.95
C SER A 197 1.80 12.07 10.48
N GLY A 198 2.25 10.97 11.11
CA GLY A 198 2.30 10.84 12.57
C GLY A 198 0.94 10.59 13.23
N LYS A 199 -0.11 10.25 12.45
CA LYS A 199 -1.42 9.89 13.02
C LYS A 199 -1.33 8.54 13.72
N ARG A 200 -1.78 8.48 14.97
CA ARG A 200 -1.78 7.25 15.79
C ARG A 200 -3.13 6.56 15.88
N TYR A 201 -4.06 6.88 14.98
CA TYR A 201 -5.39 6.29 14.95
C TYR A 201 -5.87 6.05 13.52
N LEU A 202 -6.72 5.05 13.34
CA LEU A 202 -7.32 4.71 12.05
C LEU A 202 -8.66 5.44 11.87
N THR A 203 -8.80 6.16 10.76
CA THR A 203 -10.10 6.71 10.36
C THR A 203 -11.02 5.61 9.82
N ASP A 204 -12.32 5.84 9.81
CA ASP A 204 -13.26 4.82 9.28
C ASP A 204 -13.07 4.57 7.78
N THR A 205 -12.64 5.59 7.03
CA THR A 205 -12.23 5.46 5.63
C THR A 205 -11.06 4.49 5.49
N LEU A 206 -10.00 4.65 6.31
CA LEU A 206 -8.86 3.75 6.28
C LEU A 206 -9.22 2.33 6.77
N LYS A 207 -10.03 2.21 7.84
CA LYS A 207 -10.54 0.90 8.31
C LYS A 207 -11.30 0.17 7.21
N LYS A 208 -12.15 0.88 6.46
CA LYS A 208 -12.87 0.32 5.31
C LYS A 208 -11.89 -0.21 4.26
N GLN A 209 -10.92 0.61 3.84
CA GLN A 209 -9.92 0.21 2.84
C GLN A 209 -9.10 -1.02 3.28
N ILE A 210 -8.70 -1.09 4.56
CA ILE A 210 -7.97 -2.24 5.14
C ILE A 210 -8.82 -3.52 5.06
N ARG A 211 -10.12 -3.45 5.39
CA ARG A 211 -11.02 -4.61 5.30
C ARG A 211 -11.22 -5.07 3.86
N GLU A 212 -11.35 -4.13 2.93
CA GLU A 212 -11.49 -4.45 1.51
C GLU A 212 -10.23 -5.13 0.95
N CYS A 213 -9.05 -4.60 1.27
CA CYS A 213 -7.79 -5.20 0.83
C CYS A 213 -7.54 -6.56 1.47
N TYR A 214 -7.64 -6.68 2.78
CA TYR A 214 -7.08 -7.81 3.52
C TYR A 214 -8.12 -8.78 4.09
N GLY A 215 -9.42 -8.48 4.00
CA GLY A 215 -10.47 -9.32 4.55
C GLY A 215 -10.55 -10.73 3.95
N GLY A 216 -10.00 -10.93 2.74
CA GLY A 216 -9.90 -12.26 2.13
C GLY A 216 -8.73 -13.12 2.64
N ALA A 217 -7.72 -12.51 3.28
CA ALA A 217 -6.49 -13.17 3.69
C ALA A 217 -6.46 -13.55 5.18
N VAL A 218 -7.37 -13.00 6.00
CA VAL A 218 -7.42 -13.24 7.45
C VAL A 218 -8.78 -13.77 7.88
N THR A 219 -8.79 -14.58 8.94
CA THR A 219 -10.02 -15.18 9.50
C THR A 219 -10.79 -14.24 10.44
N CYS A 220 -10.17 -13.16 10.90
CA CYS A 220 -10.79 -12.16 11.77
C CYS A 220 -10.62 -10.75 11.19
N ASP A 221 -11.26 -9.74 11.81
CA ASP A 221 -11.25 -8.37 11.29
C ASP A 221 -9.80 -7.84 11.19
N PRO A 222 -9.25 -7.57 9.98
CA PRO A 222 -7.87 -7.14 9.81
C PRO A 222 -7.57 -5.83 10.53
N VAL A 223 -8.58 -4.98 10.75
CA VAL A 223 -8.44 -3.72 11.50
C VAL A 223 -8.07 -3.95 12.95
N LYS A 224 -8.58 -5.02 13.58
CA LYS A 224 -8.24 -5.36 14.98
C LYS A 224 -6.83 -5.89 15.12
N MET A 225 -6.27 -6.41 14.03
CA MET A 225 -4.90 -6.91 13.96
C MET A 225 -3.94 -5.84 13.39
N THR A 226 -4.35 -4.57 13.33
CA THR A 226 -3.50 -3.53 12.77
C THR A 226 -2.52 -2.99 13.82
N ALA A 227 -1.25 -2.93 13.47
CA ALA A 227 -0.21 -2.20 14.21
C ALA A 227 0.25 -0.97 13.41
N ILE A 228 0.16 0.22 14.01
CA ILE A 228 0.74 1.44 13.42
C ILE A 228 2.20 1.53 13.88
N LEU A 229 3.12 1.55 12.92
CA LEU A 229 4.56 1.62 13.17
C LEU A 229 5.00 3.05 13.48
N ASP A 230 6.01 3.19 14.34
CA ASP A 230 6.70 4.46 14.59
C ASP A 230 7.72 4.72 13.48
N VAL A 231 7.23 5.16 12.32
CA VAL A 231 8.05 5.43 11.13
C VAL A 231 8.60 6.84 11.12
N ASP A 232 9.50 7.12 10.18
CA ASP A 232 9.98 8.48 9.99
C ASP A 232 8.85 9.44 9.62
N GLN A 233 8.76 10.53 10.38
CA GLN A 233 7.72 11.53 10.19
C GLN A 233 8.19 12.53 9.14
N GLN A 234 7.33 12.79 8.17
CA GLN A 234 7.61 13.80 7.16
C GLN A 234 7.69 15.19 7.82
N PRO A 235 8.63 16.05 7.41
CA PRO A 235 8.77 17.38 8.01
C PRO A 235 7.74 18.40 7.49
N ASN A 236 6.92 18.04 6.50
CA ASN A 236 6.01 18.95 5.80
C ASN A 236 4.66 18.28 5.49
N ARG A 237 3.74 18.96 4.79
CA ARG A 237 2.39 18.43 4.51
C ARG A 237 2.24 17.77 3.13
N TYR A 238 3.26 17.80 2.29
CA TYR A 238 3.15 17.45 0.88
C TYR A 238 3.96 16.21 0.46
N ASP A 239 4.82 15.70 1.34
CA ASP A 239 5.69 14.54 1.07
C ASP A 239 5.11 13.18 1.44
N CYS A 240 3.89 13.11 1.97
CA CYS A 240 3.27 11.83 2.34
C CYS A 240 3.27 10.80 1.20
N GLY A 241 3.09 11.25 -0.05
CA GLY A 241 3.15 10.37 -1.22
C GLY A 241 4.53 9.74 -1.42
N VAL A 242 5.61 10.50 -1.27
CA VAL A 242 6.98 9.97 -1.48
C VAL A 242 7.40 9.07 -0.32
N TYR A 243 7.00 9.40 0.91
CA TYR A 243 7.20 8.53 2.08
C TYR A 243 6.41 7.22 1.95
N ALA A 244 5.15 7.27 1.50
CA ALA A 244 4.37 6.06 1.27
C ALA A 244 5.04 5.12 0.25
N ILE A 245 5.54 5.65 -0.86
CA ILE A 245 6.28 4.86 -1.86
C ILE A 245 7.56 4.27 -1.26
N ALA A 246 8.33 5.05 -0.50
CA ALA A 246 9.55 4.59 0.16
C ALA A 246 9.27 3.45 1.16
N ASN A 247 8.25 3.62 2.01
CA ASN A 247 7.81 2.60 2.95
C ASN A 247 7.31 1.33 2.24
N ALA A 248 6.62 1.47 1.11
CA ALA A 248 6.19 0.34 0.30
C ALA A 248 7.39 -0.45 -0.24
N TYR A 249 8.42 0.24 -0.72
CA TYR A 249 9.67 -0.40 -1.13
C TYR A 249 10.32 -1.15 0.04
N GLU A 250 10.44 -0.54 1.22
CA GLU A 250 11.04 -1.20 2.39
C GLU A 250 10.25 -2.45 2.79
N PHE A 251 8.91 -2.40 2.82
CA PHE A 251 8.11 -3.60 3.11
C PHE A 251 8.34 -4.72 2.11
N LEU A 252 8.44 -4.40 0.81
CA LEU A 252 8.62 -5.39 -0.26
C LEU A 252 10.05 -5.94 -0.32
N ALA A 253 11.05 -5.12 0.00
CA ALA A 253 12.46 -5.49 0.02
C ALA A 253 12.88 -6.20 1.32
N ASN A 254 11.95 -6.48 2.24
CA ASN A 254 12.24 -6.92 3.61
C ASN A 254 13.23 -5.98 4.34
N GLY A 255 13.15 -4.69 4.03
CA GLY A 255 13.89 -3.62 4.67
C GLY A 255 13.21 -3.14 5.95
N ASN A 256 13.60 -1.95 6.40
CA ASN A 256 13.08 -1.35 7.62
C ASN A 256 12.29 -0.07 7.31
N PRO A 257 10.95 -0.08 7.40
CA PRO A 257 10.13 1.12 7.18
C PRO A 257 10.26 2.16 8.32
N THR A 258 10.91 1.83 9.45
CA THR A 258 11.16 2.79 10.55
C THR A 258 12.46 3.58 10.39
N CYS A 259 13.19 3.38 9.28
CA CYS A 259 14.43 4.10 9.02
C CYS A 259 14.19 5.59 8.73
N LYS A 260 15.20 6.42 8.98
CA LYS A 260 15.18 7.87 8.71
C LYS A 260 15.55 8.17 7.27
N TYR A 261 14.67 8.85 6.55
CA TYR A 261 14.89 9.20 5.15
C TYR A 261 15.57 10.57 5.01
N ASP A 262 16.45 10.71 4.02
CA ASP A 262 16.91 12.02 3.58
C ASP A 262 15.84 12.68 2.71
N ASN A 263 14.90 13.36 3.38
CA ASN A 263 13.76 14.04 2.78
C ASN A 263 14.12 14.91 1.56
N LYS A 264 15.28 15.58 1.60
CA LYS A 264 15.71 16.51 0.55
C LYS A 264 15.97 15.80 -0.78
N GLU A 265 16.45 14.55 -0.73
CA GLU A 265 16.79 13.79 -1.94
C GLU A 265 15.67 12.84 -2.39
N MET A 266 14.67 12.54 -1.55
CA MET A 266 13.65 11.52 -1.87
C MET A 266 12.88 11.79 -3.17
N ARG A 267 12.46 13.02 -3.43
CA ARG A 267 11.69 13.35 -4.65
C ARG A 267 12.52 13.26 -5.91
N LYS A 268 13.75 13.80 -5.85
CA LYS A 268 14.73 13.68 -6.93
C LYS A 268 15.04 12.22 -7.20
N HIS A 269 15.23 11.41 -6.16
CA HIS A 269 15.41 9.96 -6.27
C HIS A 269 14.22 9.28 -6.97
N LEU A 270 12.99 9.59 -6.56
CA LEU A 270 11.79 9.04 -7.18
C LEU A 270 11.70 9.39 -8.68
N SER A 271 12.06 10.62 -9.05
CA SER A 271 12.15 11.02 -10.47
C SER A 271 13.13 10.13 -11.24
N HIS A 272 14.32 9.87 -10.69
CA HIS A 272 15.30 8.99 -11.33
C HIS A 272 14.81 7.54 -11.40
N CYS A 273 14.12 7.06 -10.37
CA CYS A 273 13.54 5.72 -10.38
C CYS A 273 12.50 5.56 -11.49
N PHE A 274 11.65 6.56 -11.71
CA PHE A 274 10.72 6.55 -12.84
C PHE A 274 11.46 6.50 -14.16
N GLU A 275 12.44 7.38 -14.37
CA GLU A 275 13.26 7.40 -15.61
C GLU A 275 13.94 6.06 -15.88
N ARG A 276 14.39 5.36 -14.83
CA ARG A 276 15.01 4.03 -14.90
C ARG A 276 14.01 2.86 -14.95
N ARG A 277 12.70 3.12 -14.78
CA ARG A 277 11.65 2.10 -14.66
C ARG A 277 11.91 1.09 -13.52
N GLU A 278 12.56 1.55 -12.47
CA GLU A 278 13.01 0.72 -11.36
C GLU A 278 13.00 1.52 -10.06
N ILE A 279 12.12 1.18 -9.11
CA ILE A 279 12.16 1.76 -7.76
C ILE A 279 13.26 1.06 -6.97
N THR A 280 14.14 1.85 -6.37
CA THR A 280 15.25 1.38 -5.53
C THR A 280 15.18 2.02 -4.15
N ALA A 281 15.97 1.51 -3.20
CA ALA A 281 16.00 2.01 -1.83
C ALA A 281 16.14 3.53 -1.78
N PHE A 282 15.28 4.17 -1.00
CA PHE A 282 15.29 5.62 -0.88
C PHE A 282 16.49 6.09 -0.05
N PRO A 283 17.01 7.31 -0.30
CA PRO A 283 18.09 7.90 0.48
C PRO A 283 17.78 7.94 1.98
N LYS A 284 18.74 7.54 2.83
CA LYS A 284 18.61 7.51 4.30
C LYS A 284 19.69 8.39 4.93
N ILE A 285 19.39 9.02 6.06
CA ILE A 285 20.33 9.94 6.75
C ILE A 285 21.57 9.18 7.26
N ASP A 286 21.40 7.92 7.67
CA ASP A 286 22.48 7.10 8.26
C ASP A 286 23.12 6.11 7.26
N SER A 287 22.73 6.14 5.99
CA SER A 287 23.42 5.35 4.97
C SER A 287 24.71 6.06 4.56
N LEU A 288 25.86 5.43 4.80
CA LEU A 288 27.13 5.80 4.19
C LEU A 288 26.94 6.14 2.69
N PRO A 289 27.73 7.09 2.14
CA PRO A 289 27.48 7.69 0.84
C PRO A 289 27.21 6.65 -0.27
N TRP A 290 26.21 6.96 -1.11
CA TRP A 290 25.59 6.15 -2.17
C TRP A 290 26.54 5.39 -3.13
N ASN A 291 27.83 5.70 -3.13
CA ASN A 291 28.82 5.10 -4.02
C ASN A 291 29.17 3.63 -3.68
N THR A 292 28.77 3.10 -2.52
CA THR A 292 29.18 1.73 -2.11
C THR A 292 28.09 0.67 -2.30
N VAL A 293 26.82 1.03 -2.50
CA VAL A 293 25.70 0.07 -2.55
C VAL A 293 25.45 -0.49 -3.95
N TYR A 294 25.86 0.23 -5.01
CA TYR A 294 25.64 -0.21 -6.39
C TYR A 294 26.34 -1.52 -6.78
N HIS A 295 27.37 -1.95 -6.05
CA HIS A 295 28.02 -3.24 -6.29
C HIS A 295 27.39 -4.44 -5.56
N LYS A 296 26.50 -4.21 -4.58
CA LYS A 296 25.92 -5.31 -3.79
C LYS A 296 24.69 -5.93 -4.46
N SER A 297 23.99 -5.20 -5.34
CA SER A 297 22.84 -5.73 -6.08
C SER A 297 23.24 -6.70 -7.20
N GLU A 298 24.44 -6.57 -7.79
CA GLU A 298 24.98 -7.56 -8.73
C GLU A 298 25.32 -8.89 -8.04
N PHE A 299 25.77 -8.86 -6.79
CA PHE A 299 26.13 -10.09 -6.06
C PHE A 299 24.90 -10.95 -5.69
N ILE A 300 23.75 -10.31 -5.43
CA ILE A 300 22.48 -11.01 -5.22
C ILE A 300 21.95 -11.59 -6.54
N ARG A 301 22.11 -10.88 -7.67
CA ARG A 301 21.76 -11.42 -9.00
C ARG A 301 22.59 -12.66 -9.39
N GLN A 302 23.90 -12.68 -9.12
CA GLN A 302 24.73 -13.84 -9.46
C GLN A 302 24.47 -15.06 -8.56
N SER A 303 24.08 -14.85 -7.30
CA SER A 303 23.79 -15.93 -6.36
C SER A 303 22.47 -16.65 -6.67
N LEU A 304 21.47 -15.94 -7.22
CA LEU A 304 20.19 -16.54 -7.64
C LEU A 304 20.27 -17.32 -8.97
N VAL A 305 21.19 -16.95 -9.87
CA VAL A 305 21.37 -17.68 -11.15
C VAL A 305 22.15 -18.99 -10.94
N LYS A 306 23.15 -19.02 -10.04
CA LYS A 306 23.96 -20.24 -9.79
C LYS A 306 23.20 -21.32 -9.00
N THR A 307 22.20 -20.96 -8.22
CA THR A 307 21.43 -21.94 -7.43
C THR A 307 20.36 -22.67 -8.26
N SER A 308 20.08 -22.19 -9.48
CA SER A 308 19.05 -22.75 -10.38
C SER A 308 19.59 -23.78 -11.40
N GLN A 309 20.90 -24.08 -11.41
CA GLN A 309 21.51 -25.01 -12.38
C GLN A 309 22.13 -26.28 -11.75
N SER A 310 21.97 -26.53 -10.45
CA SER A 310 22.65 -27.65 -9.77
C SER A 310 21.75 -28.68 -9.09
N ILE A 311 20.43 -28.67 -9.34
CA ILE A 311 19.51 -29.64 -8.71
C ILE A 311 18.53 -30.19 -9.76
N TYR A 312 19.05 -30.80 -10.82
CA TYR A 312 18.33 -31.83 -11.56
C TYR A 312 19.36 -32.70 -12.30
N SER A 313 19.84 -33.73 -11.62
CA SER A 313 20.52 -34.87 -12.26
C SER A 313 19.58 -36.07 -12.07
N PRO A 314 19.00 -36.63 -13.13
CA PRO A 314 18.19 -37.84 -13.03
C PRO A 314 19.11 -39.00 -12.65
N ARG A 315 18.88 -39.63 -11.49
CA ARG A 315 19.42 -40.96 -11.23
C ARG A 315 18.41 -41.99 -11.71
N ASP A 316 18.89 -42.83 -12.61
CA ASP A 316 18.31 -44.09 -13.03
C ASP A 316 17.90 -44.94 -11.82
N ILE A 317 16.66 -45.43 -11.83
CA ILE A 317 16.22 -46.55 -11.00
C ILE A 317 15.75 -47.62 -11.98
N SER A 318 16.65 -48.55 -12.29
CA SER A 318 16.34 -49.83 -12.89
C SER A 318 16.15 -50.89 -11.80
N ASP A 319 15.05 -51.62 -11.94
CA ASP A 319 14.85 -53.04 -11.64
C ASP A 319 15.07 -53.58 -10.22
N GLY A 320 13.95 -53.99 -9.62
CA GLY A 320 13.90 -54.83 -8.41
C GLY A 320 12.56 -55.54 -8.29
N ILE A 321 12.34 -56.54 -9.14
CA ILE A 321 11.22 -57.49 -9.08
C ILE A 321 11.35 -58.33 -7.81
N LEU A 322 10.36 -58.26 -6.91
CA LEU A 322 10.05 -59.35 -5.98
C LEU A 322 8.55 -59.65 -6.05
N LYS A 323 8.25 -60.82 -6.59
CA LYS A 323 6.95 -61.48 -6.53
C LYS A 323 6.74 -62.03 -5.13
N GLU A 324 5.67 -61.62 -4.46
CA GLU A 324 5.10 -62.40 -3.36
C GLU A 324 3.74 -62.95 -3.79
N ASN A 325 3.62 -64.26 -3.60
CA ASN A 325 2.48 -65.10 -3.95
C ASN A 325 1.35 -64.92 -2.93
N PHE A 326 0.15 -64.56 -3.38
CA PHE A 326 -1.07 -64.81 -2.63
C PHE A 326 -1.72 -66.09 -3.15
N GLN A 327 -1.69 -67.15 -2.33
CA GLN A 327 -2.57 -68.31 -2.48
C GLN A 327 -3.93 -67.96 -1.86
N LEU A 328 -4.97 -68.04 -2.68
CA LEU A 328 -6.37 -68.12 -2.25
C LEU A 328 -6.71 -69.60 -2.07
N GLU A 329 -6.94 -70.02 -0.82
CA GLU A 329 -7.68 -71.25 -0.54
C GLU A 329 -9.17 -70.90 -0.47
N ILE A 330 -9.95 -71.63 -1.28
CA ILE A 330 -11.40 -71.66 -1.27
C ILE A 330 -11.77 -72.89 -0.43
N GLY A 331 -12.56 -72.67 0.62
CA GLY A 331 -13.20 -73.70 1.45
C GLY A 331 -14.51 -73.14 2.00
#